data_AF-A0A957DU18-F1
#
_entry.id   AF-A0A957DU18-F1
#
_cell.length_a   1.000
_cell.length_b   1.000
_cell.length_c   1.000
_cell.angle_alpha   90.00
_cell.angle_beta   90.00
_cell.angle_gamma   90.00
#
_symmetry.space_group_name_H-M   'P 1'
#
loop_
_entity.id
_entity.type
_entity.pdbx_description
1 polymer ?
#
loop_
_entity_poly.entity_id
_entity_poly.type
_entity_poly.pdbx_seq_one_letter_code
_entity_poly.pdbx_strand_id
1 'polypeptide(L)'
;VGNDASWAQIARDQVEVLGTPLGTELAQTNYHVVAQGFGGHGFCVDDPAQVMETLQKGKEVAGNGRPVLINVMLGKTDFRKGSISM
;
A
#
# COMPACT_ATOMS: atom_id res chain seq x y z
N VAL A 1 2.35 -3.66 -2.30
CA VAL A 1 1.23 -2.71 -2.28
C VAL A 1 1.53 -1.67 -1.22
N GLY A 2 1.55 -0.39 -1.57
CA GLY A 2 1.47 0.69 -0.59
C GLY A 2 0.00 0.93 -0.28
N ASN A 3 -0.41 0.74 0.96
CA ASN A 3 -1.79 0.71 1.40
C ASN A 3 -2.06 1.88 2.34
N ASP A 4 -2.59 2.96 1.79
CA ASP A 4 -3.10 4.13 2.50
C ASP A 4 -4.64 4.14 2.56
N ALA A 5 -5.29 3.07 2.09
CA ALA A 5 -6.74 2.94 1.97
C ALA A 5 -7.41 4.14 1.26
N SER A 6 -6.78 4.70 0.23
CA SER A 6 -7.33 5.87 -0.47
C SER A 6 -6.95 5.91 -1.94
N TRP A 7 -7.79 6.55 -2.74
CA TRP A 7 -7.35 7.18 -3.99
C TRP A 7 -6.66 8.51 -3.68
N ALA A 8 -5.51 8.43 -2.98
CA ALA A 8 -4.91 9.57 -2.30
C ALA A 8 -4.55 10.74 -3.21
N GLN A 9 -4.20 10.49 -4.47
CA GLN A 9 -3.90 11.57 -5.42
C GLN A 9 -5.13 12.43 -5.70
N ILE A 10 -6.29 11.80 -5.93
CA ILE A 10 -7.56 12.51 -6.15
C ILE A 10 -8.03 13.15 -4.84
N ALA A 11 -7.91 12.44 -3.72
CA ALA A 11 -8.31 12.92 -2.40
C ALA A 11 -7.59 14.22 -2.02
N ARG A 12 -6.29 14.35 -2.35
CA ARG A 12 -5.52 15.56 -2.07
C ARG A 12 -6.06 16.77 -2.82
N ASP A 13 -6.28 16.64 -4.13
CA ASP A 13 -6.81 17.73 -4.95
C ASP A 13 -8.24 18.09 -4.54
N GLN A 14 -9.07 17.10 -4.19
CA GLN A 14 -10.41 17.32 -3.65
C GLN A 14 -10.38 18.07 -2.31
N VAL A 15 -9.48 17.73 -1.40
CA VAL A 15 -9.36 18.46 -0.13
C VAL A 15 -8.93 19.90 -0.35
N GLU A 16 -8.04 20.16 -1.29
CA GLU A 16 -7.61 21.52 -1.64
C GLU A 16 -8.75 22.37 -2.23
N VAL A 17 -9.54 21.80 -3.15
CA VAL A 17 -10.59 22.53 -3.88
C VAL A 17 -11.93 22.54 -3.14
N LEU A 18 -12.30 21.43 -2.50
CA LEU A 18 -13.63 21.18 -1.92
C LEU A 18 -13.62 21.15 -0.38
N GLY A 19 -12.44 21.16 0.25
CA GLY A 19 -12.29 21.07 1.70
C GLY A 19 -12.54 19.67 2.30
N THR A 20 -12.83 18.66 1.48
CA THR A 20 -13.15 17.30 1.95
C THR A 20 -12.85 16.24 0.88
N PRO A 21 -12.40 15.02 1.25
CA PRO A 21 -12.31 13.90 0.31
C PRO A 21 -13.72 13.33 0.07
N LEU A 22 -14.12 13.17 -1.20
CA LEU A 22 -15.43 12.62 -1.58
C LEU A 22 -15.26 11.41 -2.48
N GLY A 23 -15.68 10.24 -1.99
CA GLY A 23 -15.60 8.98 -2.73
C GLY A 23 -14.19 8.46 -2.96
N THR A 24 -13.20 8.98 -2.23
CA THR A 24 -11.78 8.63 -2.38
C THR A 24 -11.20 7.92 -1.16
N GLU A 25 -11.98 7.77 -0.09
CA GLU A 25 -11.66 6.96 1.09
C GLU A 25 -12.15 5.53 0.87
N LEU A 26 -11.30 4.55 1.17
CA LEU A 26 -11.56 3.13 0.97
C LEU A 26 -11.45 2.40 2.30
N ALA A 27 -12.02 1.19 2.36
CA ALA A 27 -11.80 0.29 3.48
C ALA A 27 -10.35 -0.23 3.46
N GLN A 28 -9.70 -0.22 4.62
CA GLN A 28 -8.35 -0.74 4.78
C GLN A 28 -8.34 -2.26 4.58
N THR A 29 -7.85 -2.69 3.41
CA THR A 29 -7.92 -4.08 2.98
C THR A 29 -6.66 -4.85 3.38
N ASN A 30 -6.83 -6.05 3.94
CA ASN A 30 -5.73 -6.95 4.28
C ASN A 30 -5.19 -7.68 3.05
N TYR A 31 -4.53 -6.95 2.14
CA TYR A 31 -4.02 -7.52 0.86
C TYR A 31 -3.10 -8.73 1.04
N HIS A 32 -2.38 -8.82 2.16
CA HIS A 32 -1.53 -9.96 2.47
C HIS A 32 -2.36 -11.25 2.66
N VAL A 33 -3.55 -11.17 3.24
CA VAL A 33 -4.49 -12.30 3.36
C VAL A 33 -5.09 -12.64 2.00
N VAL A 34 -5.43 -11.62 1.19
CA VAL A 34 -5.95 -11.83 -0.17
C VAL A 34 -4.94 -12.64 -1.01
N ALA A 35 -3.66 -12.27 -0.98
CA ALA A 35 -2.62 -13.01 -1.68
C ALA A 35 -2.51 -14.47 -1.23
N GLN A 36 -2.66 -14.74 0.07
CA GLN A 36 -2.69 -16.10 0.59
C GLN A 36 -3.90 -16.90 0.08
N GLY A 37 -5.08 -16.28 0.00
CA GLY A 37 -6.29 -16.90 -0.55
C GLY A 37 -6.16 -17.34 -2.02
N PHE A 38 -5.31 -16.65 -2.80
CA PHE A 38 -4.99 -17.01 -4.19
C PHE A 38 -3.80 -17.98 -4.32
N GLY A 39 -3.29 -18.55 -3.22
CA GLY A 39 -2.16 -19.48 -3.22
C GLY A 39 -0.77 -18.82 -3.14
N GLY A 40 -0.71 -17.48 -3.12
CA GLY A 40 0.51 -16.72 -2.90
C GLY A 40 0.95 -16.71 -1.42
N HIS A 41 2.00 -15.97 -1.13
CA HIS A 41 2.46 -15.64 0.21
C HIS A 41 2.27 -14.15 0.47
N GLY A 42 1.73 -13.81 1.64
CA GLY A 42 1.47 -12.43 2.02
C GLY A 42 2.28 -12.02 3.24
N PHE A 43 2.96 -10.87 3.15
CA PHE A 43 3.56 -10.19 4.28
C PHE A 43 2.83 -8.87 4.56
N CYS A 44 2.76 -8.47 5.82
CA CYS A 44 2.30 -7.15 6.23
C CYS A 44 3.48 -6.39 6.85
N VAL A 45 3.60 -5.10 6.53
CA VAL A 45 4.58 -4.17 7.11
C VAL A 45 3.81 -2.97 7.63
N ASP A 46 3.81 -2.79 8.93
CA ASP A 46 3.20 -1.63 9.62
C ASP A 46 4.24 -0.77 10.36
N ASP A 47 5.47 -1.27 10.50
CA ASP A 47 6.61 -0.55 11.03
C ASP A 47 7.70 -0.39 9.95
N PRO A 48 8.17 0.83 9.64
CA PRO A 48 9.29 1.06 8.73
C PRO A 48 10.54 0.24 9.03
N ALA A 49 10.82 -0.11 10.29
CA ALA A 49 11.96 -0.93 10.68
C ALA A 49 11.92 -2.35 10.07
N GLN A 50 10.72 -2.86 9.75
CA GLN A 50 10.54 -4.20 9.19
C GLN A 50 10.80 -4.25 7.68
N VAL A 51 10.82 -3.11 6.98
CA VAL A 51 10.83 -3.04 5.51
C VAL A 51 11.96 -3.88 4.90
N MET A 52 13.19 -3.71 5.39
CA MET A 52 14.36 -4.39 4.81
C MET A 52 14.30 -5.90 5.04
N GLU A 53 13.94 -6.32 6.25
CA GLU A 53 13.82 -7.73 6.60
C GLU A 53 12.70 -8.41 5.79
N THR A 54 11.53 -7.77 5.68
CA THR A 54 10.40 -8.31 4.93
C THR A 54 10.68 -8.38 3.44
N LEU A 55 11.41 -7.41 2.87
CA LEU A 55 11.85 -7.46 1.47
C LEU A 55 12.80 -8.64 1.23
N GLN A 56 13.72 -8.91 2.16
CA GLN A 56 14.61 -10.07 2.05
C GLN A 56 13.84 -11.38 2.09
N LYS A 57 12.98 -11.58 3.11
CA LYS A 57 12.10 -12.77 3.21
C LYS A 57 11.21 -12.93 1.98
N GLY A 58 10.68 -11.83 1.46
CA GLY A 58 9.86 -11.82 0.26
C GLY A 58 10.62 -12.33 -0.97
N LYS A 59 11.88 -11.90 -1.15
CA LYS A 59 12.73 -12.39 -2.24
C LYS A 59 13.04 -13.88 -2.11
N GLU A 60 13.31 -14.36 -0.89
CA GLU A 60 13.57 -15.78 -0.62
C GLU A 60 12.35 -16.64 -0.95
N VAL A 61 11.15 -16.24 -0.51
CA VAL A 61 9.90 -16.96 -0.82
C VAL A 61 9.60 -16.94 -2.32
N ALA A 62 9.79 -15.80 -2.98
CA ALA A 62 9.63 -15.68 -4.42
C ALA A 62 10.64 -16.55 -5.20
N GLY A 63 11.88 -16.62 -4.74
CA GLY A 63 12.93 -17.48 -5.31
C GLY A 63 12.60 -18.98 -5.25
N ASN A 64 11.76 -19.38 -4.28
CA ASN A 64 11.25 -20.74 -4.17
C ASN A 64 9.97 -20.99 -5.01
N GLY A 65 9.63 -20.08 -5.93
CA GLY A 65 8.55 -20.25 -6.90
C GLY A 65 7.15 -19.87 -6.40
N ARG A 66 7.03 -19.26 -5.22
CA ARG A 66 5.74 -18.82 -4.68
C ARG A 66 5.53 -17.32 -4.91
N PRO A 67 4.44 -16.88 -5.57
CA PRO A 67 4.14 -15.45 -5.72
C PRO A 67 4.03 -14.76 -4.36
N VAL A 68 4.60 -13.56 -4.21
CA VAL A 68 4.64 -12.81 -2.95
C VAL A 68 3.96 -11.45 -3.10
N LEU A 69 3.14 -11.09 -2.12
CA LEU A 69 2.64 -9.74 -1.91
C LEU A 69 3.12 -9.21 -0.56
N ILE A 70 3.73 -8.02 -0.56
CA ILE A 70 4.03 -7.27 0.66
C ILE A 70 3.04 -6.10 0.75
N ASN A 71 2.19 -6.12 1.78
CA ASN A 71 1.23 -5.06 2.10
C ASN A 71 1.91 -4.08 3.07
N VAL A 72 2.33 -2.93 2.56
CA VAL A 72 3.01 -1.89 3.35
C VAL A 72 1.98 -0.84 3.74
N MET A 73 1.73 -0.69 5.03
CA MET A 73 0.84 0.33 5.55
C MET A 73 1.48 1.70 5.40
N LEU A 74 0.78 2.60 4.71
CA LEU A 74 1.25 3.96 4.48
C LEU A 74 0.48 4.93 5.38
N GLY A 75 1.22 5.80 6.07
CA GLY A 75 0.66 6.94 6.76
C GLY A 75 0.33 8.09 5.79
N LYS A 76 -0.36 9.11 6.29
CA LYS A 76 -0.56 10.37 5.55
C LYS A 76 0.77 11.09 5.41
N THR A 77 1.10 11.52 4.20
CA THR A 77 2.35 12.23 3.87
C THR A 77 2.11 13.28 2.78
N ASP A 78 2.86 14.39 2.83
CA ASP A 78 2.91 15.41 1.78
C ASP A 78 3.75 14.99 0.56
N PHE A 79 4.34 13.78 0.59
CA PHE A 79 5.12 13.26 -0.54
C PHE A 79 4.27 13.24 -1.84
N ARG A 80 4.74 13.95 -2.87
CA ARG A 80 4.09 14.23 -4.17
C ARG A 80 2.94 15.26 -4.18
N LYS A 81 2.79 16.09 -3.14
CA LYS A 81 1.92 17.28 -3.22
C LYS A 81 2.34 18.18 -4.39
N GLY A 82 1.42 18.48 -5.31
CA GLY A 82 1.69 19.26 -6.52
C GLY A 82 2.34 18.51 -7.70
N SER A 83 2.56 17.19 -7.61
CA SER A 83 3.05 16.39 -8.74
C SER A 83 1.89 16.01 -9.66
N ILE A 84 1.81 16.60 -10.86
CA ILE A 84 0.89 16.18 -11.92
C ILE A 84 1.53 14.99 -12.65
N SER A 85 0.94 13.80 -12.55
CA SER A 85 1.25 12.70 -13.46
C SER A 85 0.52 12.94 -14.78
N MET A 86 1.26 13.38 -15.80
CA MET A 86 0.85 13.25 -17.21
C MET A 86 1.14 11.85 -17.73
#